data_AF-A0A9P7EFA1-F1
#
_entry.id   AF-A0A9P7EFA1-F1
#
_cell.length_a   1.000
_cell.length_b   1.000
_cell.length_c   1.000
_cell.angle_alpha   90.00
_cell.angle_beta   90.00
_cell.angle_gamma   90.00
#
_symmetry.space_group_name_H-M   'P 1'
#
loop_
_entity.id
_entity.type
_entity.pdbx_description
1 polymer ?
#
loop_
_entity_poly.entity_id
_entity_poly.type
_entity_poly.pdbx_seq_one_letter_code
_entity_poly.pdbx_strand_id
1 'polypeptide(L)' 'LLDSGALRHMSSYHDLFQDFVNIMLKHITTTDKHTFKATGKGNIMITLPNASQACEYSSKMSYMHRRWA' A
#
# COMPACT_ATOMS: atom_id res chain seq x y z
N LEU A 1 8.63 9.96 -10.85
CA LEU A 1 8.02 10.52 -9.62
C LEU A 1 7.41 9.37 -8.84
N LEU A 2 7.82 9.10 -7.60
CA LEU A 2 7.02 8.27 -6.71
C LEU A 2 5.81 9.10 -6.27
N ASP A 3 4.62 8.69 -6.67
CA ASP A 3 3.39 9.28 -6.14
C ASP A 3 3.23 8.80 -4.69
N SER A 4 3.69 9.64 -3.76
CA SER A 4 3.52 9.41 -2.32
C SER A 4 2.05 9.34 -1.90
N GLY A 5 1.12 9.83 -2.71
CA GLY A 5 -0.32 9.71 -2.48
C GLY A 5 -0.79 8.26 -2.64
N ALA A 6 -0.53 7.65 -3.80
CA ALA A 6 -0.94 6.27 -4.06
C ALA A 6 -0.26 5.25 -3.13
N LEU A 7 1.03 5.43 -2.83
CA LEU A 7 1.76 4.56 -1.91
C LEU A 7 1.21 4.57 -0.49
N ARG A 8 0.67 5.69 -0.01
CA ARG A 8 0.03 5.76 1.32
C ARG A 8 -1.26 4.97 1.39
N HIS A 9 -1.90 4.68 0.26
CA HIS A 9 -3.21 4.04 0.21
C HIS A 9 -3.15 2.58 -0.27
N MET A 10 -2.18 2.22 -1.12
CA MET A 10 -2.12 0.91 -1.76
C MET A 10 -0.71 0.34 -1.82
N SER A 11 -0.56 -0.93 -1.46
CA SER A 11 0.68 -1.69 -1.63
C SER A 11 0.39 -3.09 -2.17
N SER A 12 1.36 -3.63 -2.92
CA SER A 12 1.32 -5.02 -3.42
C SER A 12 2.30 -5.94 -2.70
N TYR A 13 3.01 -5.43 -1.70
CA TYR A 13 4.02 -6.17 -0.95
C TYR A 13 3.38 -6.75 0.31
N HIS A 14 2.85 -7.96 0.20
CA HIS A 14 2.18 -8.64 1.29
C HIS A 14 3.07 -8.78 2.53
N ASP A 15 4.33 -9.18 2.33
CA ASP A 15 5.24 -9.54 3.43
C ASP A 15 5.83 -8.33 4.17
N LEU A 16 5.56 -7.11 3.69
CA LEU A 16 5.98 -5.87 4.37
C LEU A 16 4.94 -5.34 5.36
N PHE A 17 3.76 -5.95 5.39
CA PHE A 17 2.71 -5.60 6.35
C PHE A 17 3.01 -6.23 7.71
N GLN A 18 3.16 -5.41 8.75
CA GLN A 18 3.47 -5.90 10.11
C GLN A 18 2.25 -6.54 10.79
N ASP A 19 1.06 -6.02 10.50
CA ASP A 19 -0.22 -6.41 11.08
C ASP A 19 -1.25 -6.67 9.97
N PHE A 20 -0.86 -7.52 9.02
CA PHE A 20 -1.74 -7.89 7.93
C PHE A 20 -3.01 -8.57 8.44
N VAL A 21 -4.16 -8.02 8.05
CA VAL A 21 -5.46 -8.64 8.23
C VAL A 21 -6.13 -8.84 6.89
N ASN A 22 -6.67 -10.04 6.68
CA ASN A 22 -7.50 -10.32 5.52
C ASN A 22 -8.83 -9.57 5.67
N ILE A 23 -9.30 -8.94 4.60
CA ILE A 23 -10.58 -8.23 4.56
C ILE A 23 -11.49 -8.86 3.52
N MET A 24 -12.80 -8.58 3.61
CA MET A 24 -13.67 -8.85 2.47
C MET A 24 -13.16 -8.11 1.24
N LEU A 25 -13.22 -8.80 0.10
CA LEU A 25 -12.78 -8.28 -1.20
C LEU A 25 -13.41 -6.90 -1.42
N LYS A 26 -12.57 -5.87 -1.46
CA LYS A 26 -13.01 -4.49 -1.69
C LYS A 26 -12.54 -4.03 -3.06
N HIS A 27 -13.50 -3.62 -3.89
CA HIS A 27 -13.18 -3.01 -5.18
C HIS A 27 -12.79 -1.54 -4.95
N ILE A 28 -11.65 -1.14 -5.51
CA ILE A 28 -11.20 0.24 -5.49
C ILE A 28 -11.03 0.71 -6.92
N THR A 29 -11.84 1.69 -7.31
CA THR A 29 -11.78 2.32 -8.62
C THR A 29 -10.90 3.56 -8.54
N THR A 30 -9.85 3.62 -9.35
CA THR A 30 -8.99 4.80 -9.49
C THR A 30 -9.62 5.81 -10.45
N THR A 31 -9.11 7.05 -10.43
CA THR A 31 -9.63 8.16 -11.24
C THR A 31 -9.56 7.89 -12.75
N ASP A 32 -8.59 7.11 -13.19
CA ASP A 32 -8.41 6.61 -14.56
C ASP A 32 -9.29 5.38 -14.89
N LYS A 33 -10.29 5.08 -14.05
CA LYS A 33 -11.28 4.00 -14.20
C LYS A 33 -10.71 2.58 -14.12
N HIS A 34 -9.45 2.42 -13.73
CA HIS A 34 -8.93 1.10 -13.39
C HIS A 34 -9.54 0.64 -12.06
N THR A 35 -9.84 -0.64 -11.96
CA THR A 35 -10.42 -1.23 -10.75
C THR A 35 -9.47 -2.27 -10.20
N PHE A 36 -9.11 -2.13 -8.93
CA PHE A 36 -8.27 -3.04 -8.20
C PHE A 36 -9.06 -3.77 -7.12
N LYS A 37 -8.60 -4.96 -6.76
CA LYS A 37 -9.19 -5.79 -5.70
C LYS A 37 -8.28 -5.79 -4.49
N ALA A 38 -8.70 -5.12 -3.44
CA ALA A 38 -8.04 -5.19 -2.15
C ALA A 38 -8.52 -6.43 -1.39
N THR A 39 -7.58 -7.28 -0.96
CA THR A 39 -7.87 -8.50 -0.18
C THR A 39 -7.38 -8.40 1.25
N GLY A 40 -6.49 -7.45 1.56
CA GLY A 40 -5.98 -7.25 2.91
C GLY A 40 -5.76 -5.80 3.27
N LYS A 41 -5.45 -5.55 4.54
CA LYS A 41 -5.05 -4.24 5.05
C LYS A 41 -4.03 -4.43 6.17
N GLY A 42 -3.15 -3.46 6.36
CA GLY A 42 -2.24 -3.43 7.50
C GLY A 42 -1.35 -2.19 7.44
N ASN A 43 -0.35 -2.13 8.29
CA ASN A 43 0.65 -1.08 8.29
C ASN A 43 1.94 -1.55 7.63
N ILE A 44 2.50 -0.69 6.79
CA ILE A 44 3.84 -0.85 6.24
C ILE A 44 4.72 0.22 6.85
N MET A 45 5.90 -0.20 7.29
CA MET A 45 6.96 0.70 7.74
C MET A 45 7.84 1.07 6.55
N ILE A 46 7.90 2.37 6.27
CA ILE A 46 8.74 2.91 5.22
C ILE A 46 9.83 3.74 5.89
N THR A 47 11.08 3.34 5.65
CA THR A 47 12.24 4.13 6.02
C THR A 47 12.57 5.07 4.86
N LEU A 48 12.42 6.37 5.09
CA LEU A 48 12.86 7.38 4.13
C LEU A 48 14.28 7.80 4.49
N PRO A 49 15.29 7.52 3.63
CA PRO A 49 16.62 8.06 3.83
C PRO A 49 16.60 9.54 3.45
N ASN A 50 16.41 10.44 4.41
CA ASN A 50 16.84 11.82 4.24
C ASN A 50 18.32 11.91 4.62
N ALA A 51 19.08 12.72 3.88
CA ALA A 51 20.55 12.84 3.92
C ALA A 51 21.17 13.22 5.29
N SER A 52 20.40 13.25 6.36
CA SER A 52 20.84 13.53 7.72
C SER A 52 20.04 12.83 8.83
N GLN A 53 18.92 12.16 8.53
CA GLN A 53 18.21 11.31 9.51
C GLN A 53 17.19 10.39 8.82
N ALA A 54 17.18 9.12 9.23
CA ALA A 54 16.15 8.18 8.83
C ALA A 54 14.87 8.50 9.62
N CYS A 55 13.80 8.86 8.90
CA CYS A 55 12.48 9.01 9.48
C CYS A 55 11.68 7.73 9.22
N GLU A 56 11.11 7.17 10.28
CA GLU A 56 10.25 5.99 10.21
C GLU A 56 8.79 6.43 10.08
N TYR A 57 8.10 5.92 9.06
CA TYR A 57 6.68 6.21 8.83
C TYR A 57 5.89 4.92 8.78
N SER A 58 4.87 4.83 9.62
CA SER A 58 3.86 3.77 9.57
C SER A 58 2.60 4.30 8.90
N SER A 59 2.11 3.59 7.87
CA SER A 59 0.90 3.97 7.16
C SER A 59 0.00 2.78 6.89
N LYS A 60 -1.30 2.98 7.08
CA LYS A 60 -2.32 1.95 6.94
C LYS A 60 -2.74 1.78 5.48
N MET A 61 -2.22 0.76 4.82
CA MET A 61 -2.37 0.51 3.39
C MET A 61 -3.31 -0.66 3.11
N SER A 62 -3.94 -0.64 1.94
CA SER A 62 -4.70 -1.80 1.42
C SER A 62 -3.78 -2.66 0.55
N TYR A 63 -3.80 -3.97 0.78
CA TYR A 63 -3.07 -4.93 -0.03
C TYR A 63 -3.83 -5.27 -1.30
N MET A 64 -3.16 -5.10 -2.44
CA MET A 64 -3.64 -5.42 -3.78
C MET A 64 -2.87 -6.61 -4.33
N HIS A 65 -3.57 -7.66 -4.73
CA HIS A 65 -2.94 -8.77 -5.45
C HIS A 65 -2.68 -8.34 -6.91
N ARG A 66 -1.41 -8.26 -7.33
CA ARG A 66 -1.07 -7.87 -8.70
C ARG A 66 -1.48 -8.97 -9.69
N ARG A 67 -2.49 -8.70 -10.52
CA ARG A 67 -2.52 -9.22 -11.89
C ARG A 67 -2.27 -8.04 -12.80
N TRP A 68 -1.03 -7.88 -13.25
CA TRP A 68 -0.78 -7.11 -14.46
C TRP A 68 -1.29 -7.98 -15.62
N ALA A 69 -2.27 -7.48 -16.35
CA ALA A 69 -2.60 -7.96 -17.69
C ALA A 69 -1.90 -7.04 -18.69
#